data_AF-A0AAD5LB05-F1
#
_entry.id   AF-A0AAD5LB05-F1
#
_cell.length_a   1.000
_cell.length_b   1.000
_cell.length_c   1.000
_cell.angle_alpha   90.00
_cell.angle_beta   90.00
_cell.angle_gamma   90.00
#
_symmetry.space_group_name_H-M   'P 1'
#
loop_
_entity.id
_entity.type
_entity.pdbx_description
1 polymer ?
#
loop_
_entity_poly.entity_id
_entity_poly.type
_entity_poly.pdbx_seq_one_letter_code
_entity_poly.pdbx_strand_id
1 'polypeptide(L)'
;MTTRSSTPALSIGLLFSLAFVSWYGLWSDVPLIVVLLLPVALFFYRVRALQTQYDISDREVKQLGVTLLGGIFPGCALALALELILAPLLALLCFSDQRETLEPQLRKFLQASDAQDAAPRTPVPSSRTARVADLLSSLQIQRTFGYYAFLVLTAFVVAGLVEELAKLWVVQGTWGCCCCCCKGPQRPSRWRLCHPRRLLFRRLHHSSHRVVVVLALVAAALGFSLAENVGYTFAAPSWPERALLALARVLLSTPLHCLAAGLSGIRLARLLVSVDSLDAVSTWRSKLWVVGPAVVAHGTFDLQALLMSSWLADDDVAARPLWNGLLLPLAPTVLVLLATGAVARREWREMTAALPTGRAQYVYLDKRHDSHSDSDEEEEREPQESSARATRGALLV
;
A
#
# COMPACT_ATOMS: atom_id res chain seq x y z
N MET A 1 -4.88 -35.26 -6.68
CA MET A 1 -4.46 -33.90 -6.26
C MET A 1 -4.09 -33.94 -4.79
N THR A 2 -2.80 -34.00 -4.48
CA THR A 2 -2.27 -33.96 -3.11
C THR A 2 -2.13 -32.50 -2.69
N THR A 3 -2.98 -32.05 -1.77
CA THR A 3 -2.90 -30.73 -1.14
C THR A 3 -1.68 -30.68 -0.24
N ARG A 4 -0.49 -30.37 -0.80
CA ARG A 4 0.69 -30.02 0.00
C ARG A 4 0.33 -28.80 0.86
N SER A 5 0.12 -29.04 2.16
CA SER A 5 -0.41 -28.04 3.06
C SER A 5 0.58 -26.90 3.22
N SER A 6 0.16 -25.69 2.86
CA SER A 6 0.84 -24.43 3.17
C SER A 6 0.74 -24.05 4.65
N THR A 7 0.34 -24.98 5.53
CA THR A 7 0.20 -24.78 6.97
C THR A 7 1.50 -24.40 7.70
N PRO A 8 2.72 -24.92 7.39
CA PRO A 8 3.86 -24.68 8.27
C PRO A 8 4.31 -23.22 8.31
N ALA A 9 4.25 -22.49 7.19
CA ALA A 9 4.69 -21.08 7.15
C ALA A 9 3.76 -20.14 7.91
N LEU A 10 2.44 -20.34 7.81
CA LEU A 10 1.44 -19.57 8.55
C LEU A 10 1.50 -19.88 10.05
N SER A 11 1.70 -21.15 10.42
CA SER A 11 1.87 -21.55 11.81
C SER A 11 3.13 -20.96 12.43
N ILE A 12 4.27 -20.95 11.72
CA ILE A 12 5.52 -20.33 12.18
C ILE A 12 5.34 -18.82 12.36
N GLY A 13 4.74 -18.13 11.39
CA GLY A 13 4.47 -16.70 11.48
C GLY A 13 3.56 -16.36 12.67
N LEU A 14 2.50 -17.13 12.89
CA LEU A 14 1.61 -16.97 14.04
C LEU A 14 2.35 -17.19 15.37
N LEU A 15 3.20 -18.22 15.45
CA LEU A 15 3.99 -18.49 16.65
C LEU A 15 5.00 -17.39 16.95
N PHE A 16 5.69 -16.84 15.94
CA PHE A 16 6.59 -15.70 16.14
C PHE A 16 5.82 -14.45 16.58
N SER A 17 4.66 -14.17 15.99
CA SER A 17 3.82 -13.04 16.40
C SER A 17 3.32 -13.22 17.84
N LEU A 18 2.87 -14.43 18.21
CA LEU A 18 2.43 -14.74 19.58
C LEU A 18 3.59 -14.65 20.58
N ALA A 19 4.77 -15.16 20.22
CA ALA A 19 5.98 -15.05 21.04
C ALA A 19 6.41 -13.59 21.23
N PHE A 20 6.34 -12.77 20.18
CA PHE A 20 6.62 -11.33 20.25
C PHE A 20 5.62 -10.60 21.16
N VAL A 21 4.32 -10.84 20.97
CA VAL A 21 3.27 -10.29 21.85
C VAL A 21 3.48 -10.71 23.30
N SER A 22 3.82 -11.98 23.53
CA SER A 22 4.11 -12.53 24.86
C SER A 22 5.32 -11.85 25.49
N TRP A 23 6.38 -11.66 24.70
CA TRP A 23 7.65 -11.08 25.14
C TRP A 23 7.52 -9.63 25.60
N TYR A 24 6.67 -8.84 24.93
CA TYR A 24 6.41 -7.45 25.30
C TYR A 24 5.26 -7.27 26.30
N GLY A 25 4.65 -8.36 26.79
CA GLY A 25 3.55 -8.29 27.75
C GLY A 25 2.27 -7.64 27.16
N LEU A 26 2.12 -7.62 25.84
CA LEU A 26 1.04 -6.93 25.11
C LEU A 26 -0.25 -7.76 25.03
N TRP A 27 -0.49 -8.66 25.98
CA TRP A 27 -1.65 -9.54 25.96
C TRP A 27 -2.98 -8.77 25.99
N SER A 28 -3.02 -7.65 26.71
CA SER A 28 -4.19 -6.76 26.75
C SER A 28 -4.49 -6.10 25.39
N ASP A 29 -3.50 -6.01 24.50
CA ASP A 29 -3.63 -5.37 23.19
C ASP A 29 -3.88 -6.37 22.06
N VAL A 30 -3.88 -7.68 22.33
CA VAL A 30 -4.22 -8.72 21.35
C VAL A 30 -5.57 -8.47 20.67
N PRO A 31 -6.66 -8.10 21.38
CA PRO A 31 -7.93 -7.80 20.73
C PRO A 31 -7.80 -6.66 19.70
N LEU A 32 -6.97 -5.64 19.97
CA LEU A 32 -6.75 -4.53 19.05
C LEU A 32 -6.02 -4.99 17.79
N ILE A 33 -4.99 -5.83 17.94
CA ILE A 33 -4.27 -6.42 16.80
C ILE A 33 -5.21 -7.29 15.96
N VAL A 34 -6.10 -8.06 16.57
CA VAL A 34 -7.11 -8.86 15.86
C VAL A 34 -8.05 -7.96 15.05
N VAL A 35 -8.53 -6.87 15.63
CA VAL A 35 -9.37 -5.88 14.94
C VAL A 35 -8.63 -5.27 13.74
N LEU A 36 -7.37 -4.87 13.93
CA LEU A 36 -6.54 -4.29 12.86
C LEU A 36 -6.22 -5.30 11.73
N LEU A 37 -6.11 -6.59 12.04
CA LEU A 37 -5.87 -7.66 11.06
C LEU A 37 -7.13 -8.14 10.33
N LEU A 38 -8.32 -7.82 10.82
CA LEU A 38 -9.59 -8.29 10.24
C LEU A 38 -9.72 -7.94 8.74
N PRO A 39 -9.42 -6.70 8.27
CA PRO A 39 -9.48 -6.38 6.84
C PRO A 39 -8.56 -7.26 5.97
N VAL A 40 -7.37 -7.59 6.48
CA VAL A 40 -6.41 -8.48 5.78
C VAL A 40 -6.97 -9.89 5.66
N ALA A 41 -7.57 -10.41 6.74
CA ALA A 41 -8.21 -11.72 6.73
C ALA A 41 -9.39 -11.78 5.76
N LEU A 42 -10.25 -10.75 5.77
CA LEU A 42 -11.39 -10.62 4.86
C LEU A 42 -10.95 -10.50 3.40
N PHE A 43 -9.86 -9.77 3.13
CA PHE A 43 -9.27 -9.68 1.80
C PHE A 43 -8.84 -11.06 1.27
N PHE A 44 -8.06 -11.84 2.03
CA PHE A 44 -7.63 -13.16 1.57
C PHE A 44 -8.79 -14.17 1.49
N TYR A 45 -9.78 -14.06 2.37
CA TYR A 45 -11.01 -14.82 2.24
C TYR A 45 -11.70 -14.51 0.91
N ARG A 46 -11.79 -13.23 0.53
CA ARG A 46 -12.38 -12.82 -0.75
C ARG A 46 -11.53 -13.23 -1.95
N VAL A 47 -10.20 -13.15 -1.86
CA VAL A 47 -9.28 -13.62 -2.91
C VAL A 47 -9.51 -15.09 -3.22
N ARG A 48 -9.75 -15.95 -2.21
CA ARG A 48 -10.09 -17.37 -2.44
C ARG A 48 -11.38 -17.55 -3.23
N ALA A 49 -12.40 -16.73 -2.97
CA ALA A 49 -13.64 -16.76 -3.75
C ALA A 49 -13.43 -16.25 -5.19
N LEU A 50 -12.56 -15.26 -5.38
CA LEU A 50 -12.18 -14.75 -6.71
C LEU A 50 -11.27 -15.72 -7.46
N GLN A 51 -10.53 -16.57 -6.74
CA GLN A 51 -9.60 -17.54 -7.29
C GLN A 51 -10.32 -18.51 -8.24
N THR A 52 -11.48 -19.02 -7.83
CA THR A 52 -12.31 -19.90 -8.64
C THR A 52 -12.99 -19.17 -9.80
N GLN A 53 -13.38 -17.92 -9.60
CA GLN A 53 -14.08 -17.10 -10.59
C GLN A 53 -13.17 -16.62 -11.73
N TYR A 54 -11.93 -16.24 -11.41
CA TYR A 54 -11.01 -15.59 -12.34
C TYR A 54 -9.77 -16.44 -12.65
N ASP A 55 -9.75 -17.71 -12.24
CA ASP A 55 -8.63 -18.64 -12.46
C ASP A 55 -7.28 -18.10 -11.94
N ILE A 56 -7.31 -17.51 -10.75
CA ILE A 56 -6.10 -17.00 -10.10
C ILE A 56 -5.30 -18.21 -9.59
N SER A 57 -4.03 -18.28 -9.95
CA SER A 57 -3.15 -19.37 -9.52
C SER A 57 -2.75 -19.23 -8.04
N ASP A 58 -2.42 -20.35 -7.38
CA ASP A 58 -1.86 -20.32 -6.01
C ASP A 58 -0.57 -19.50 -5.93
N ARG A 59 0.18 -19.44 -7.03
CA ARG A 59 1.39 -18.62 -7.14
C ARG A 59 1.05 -17.14 -7.08
N GLU A 60 0.02 -16.69 -7.79
CA GLU A 60 -0.45 -15.30 -7.73
C GLU A 60 -0.97 -14.96 -6.34
N VAL A 61 -1.73 -15.85 -5.69
CA VAL A 61 -2.16 -15.65 -4.30
C VAL A 61 -0.97 -15.50 -3.35
N LYS A 62 0.09 -16.31 -3.50
CA LYS A 62 1.33 -16.14 -2.74
C LYS A 62 2.01 -14.79 -3.05
N GLN A 63 2.00 -14.34 -4.31
CA GLN A 63 2.53 -13.03 -4.69
C GLN A 63 1.72 -11.88 -4.08
N LEU A 64 0.39 -12.01 -3.93
CA LEU A 64 -0.43 -11.04 -3.19
C LEU A 64 0.01 -10.98 -1.72
N GLY A 65 0.30 -12.12 -1.09
CA GLY A 65 0.88 -12.19 0.25
C GLY A 65 2.22 -11.45 0.36
N VAL A 66 3.13 -11.69 -0.58
CA VAL A 66 4.42 -10.98 -0.66
C VAL A 66 4.19 -9.48 -0.89
N THR A 67 3.24 -9.10 -1.73
CA THR A 67 2.89 -7.69 -2.02
C THR A 67 2.35 -6.98 -0.78
N LEU A 68 1.51 -7.66 0.03
CA LEU A 68 1.07 -7.16 1.32
C LEU A 68 2.24 -6.90 2.26
N LEU A 69 3.16 -7.87 2.38
CA LEU A 69 4.37 -7.68 3.19
C LEU A 69 5.21 -6.52 2.66
N GLY A 70 5.32 -6.36 1.34
CA GLY A 70 5.98 -5.23 0.69
C GLY A 70 5.36 -3.87 1.03
N GLY A 71 4.04 -3.83 1.24
CA GLY A 71 3.33 -2.65 1.72
C GLY A 71 3.72 -2.27 3.16
N ILE A 72 3.81 -3.27 4.06
CA ILE A 72 4.30 -3.07 5.43
C ILE A 72 5.77 -2.61 5.42
N PHE A 73 6.62 -3.36 4.71
CA PHE A 73 8.03 -3.05 4.54
C PHE A 73 8.53 -3.60 3.19
N PRO A 74 9.21 -2.80 2.36
CA PRO A 74 9.75 -1.47 2.65
C PRO A 74 8.80 -0.30 2.35
N GLY A 75 7.58 -0.54 1.88
CA GLY A 75 6.62 0.49 1.48
C GLY A 75 6.43 1.59 2.54
N CYS A 76 5.86 1.22 3.69
CA CYS A 76 5.60 2.17 4.78
C CYS A 76 6.87 2.90 5.25
N ALA A 77 8.01 2.20 5.32
CA ALA A 77 9.28 2.80 5.73
C ALA A 77 9.78 3.84 4.72
N LEU A 78 9.62 3.59 3.41
CA LEU A 78 9.97 4.53 2.36
C LEU A 78 9.07 5.78 2.39
N ALA A 79 7.76 5.58 2.56
CA ALA A 79 6.82 6.69 2.70
C ALA A 79 7.19 7.55 3.91
N LEU A 80 7.34 6.96 5.09
CA LEU A 80 7.74 7.66 6.31
C LEU A 80 9.06 8.43 6.13
N ALA A 81 10.07 7.84 5.48
CA ALA A 81 11.33 8.52 5.22
C ALA A 81 11.15 9.75 4.31
N LEU A 82 10.32 9.65 3.28
CA LEU A 82 10.00 10.77 2.39
C LEU A 82 9.16 11.83 3.10
N GLU A 83 8.21 11.44 3.94
CA GLU A 83 7.39 12.36 4.75
C GLU A 83 8.25 13.16 5.74
N LEU A 84 9.19 12.49 6.42
CA LEU A 84 10.14 13.13 7.34
C LEU A 84 11.07 14.14 6.66
N ILE A 85 11.23 14.07 5.34
CA ILE A 85 12.01 15.04 4.56
C ILE A 85 11.09 16.13 4.00
N LEU A 86 9.97 15.75 3.38
CA LEU A 86 9.07 16.67 2.69
C LEU A 86 8.30 17.57 3.65
N ALA A 87 7.79 17.05 4.77
CA ALA A 87 6.99 17.84 5.69
C ALA A 87 7.80 19.03 6.28
N PRO A 88 9.06 18.86 6.76
CA PRO A 88 9.86 20.00 7.18
C PRO A 88 10.15 21.01 6.05
N LEU A 89 10.43 20.54 4.83
CA LEU A 89 10.68 21.43 3.68
C LEU A 89 9.43 22.24 3.33
N LEU A 90 8.26 21.62 3.36
CA LEU A 90 6.98 22.30 3.15
C LEU A 90 6.69 23.28 4.28
N ALA A 91 6.99 22.92 5.53
CA ALA A 91 6.84 23.83 6.67
C ALA A 91 7.73 25.07 6.51
N LEU A 92 9.00 24.90 6.11
CA LEU A 92 9.91 26.02 5.84
C LEU A 92 9.43 26.93 4.70
N LEU A 93 8.85 26.35 3.65
CA LEU A 93 8.30 27.11 2.53
C LEU A 93 7.03 27.88 2.94
N CYS A 94 6.10 27.19 3.59
CA CYS A 94 4.77 27.69 3.87
C CYS A 94 4.71 28.62 5.09
N PHE A 95 5.55 28.43 6.10
CA PHE A 95 5.59 29.26 7.31
C PHE A 95 6.61 30.41 7.21
N SER A 96 6.98 30.81 6.00
CA SER A 96 7.93 31.91 5.78
C SER A 96 7.43 33.24 6.39
N ASP A 97 6.12 33.46 6.41
CA ASP A 97 5.44 34.60 7.04
C ASP A 97 5.41 34.53 8.57
N GLN A 98 5.62 33.36 9.17
CA GLN A 98 5.59 33.14 10.62
C GLN A 98 6.96 32.90 11.24
N ARG A 99 8.03 33.03 10.44
CA ARG A 99 9.40 32.68 10.85
C ARG A 99 9.84 33.41 12.13
N GLU A 100 9.57 34.71 12.23
CA GLU A 100 9.96 35.53 13.39
C GLU A 100 9.28 35.07 14.69
N THR A 101 8.08 34.49 14.60
CA THR A 101 7.31 33.99 15.74
C THR A 101 7.71 32.56 16.10
N LEU A 102 8.02 31.72 15.11
CA LEU A 102 8.36 30.30 15.30
C LEU A 102 9.82 30.08 15.72
N GLU A 103 10.77 30.88 15.21
CA GLU A 103 12.19 30.71 15.51
C GLU A 103 12.51 30.83 17.02
N PRO A 104 11.98 31.81 17.77
CA PRO A 104 12.19 31.90 19.21
C PRO A 104 11.60 30.71 19.99
N GLN A 105 10.42 30.21 19.57
CA GLN A 105 9.77 29.05 20.19
C GLN A 105 10.62 27.78 20.02
N LEU A 106 11.09 27.55 18.79
CA LEU A 106 11.96 26.42 18.48
C LEU A 106 13.30 26.51 19.23
N ARG A 107 13.91 27.70 19.29
CA ARG A 107 15.17 27.91 20.01
C ARG A 107 15.01 27.66 21.51
N LYS A 108 13.92 28.15 22.11
CA LYS A 108 13.61 27.92 23.53
C LYS A 108 13.45 26.44 23.83
N PHE A 109 12.80 25.68 22.95
CA PHE A 109 12.64 24.24 23.11
C PHE A 109 13.97 23.47 23.01
N LEU A 110 14.80 23.80 22.02
CA LEU A 110 16.12 23.17 21.83
C LEU A 110 17.02 23.43 23.05
N GLN A 111 17.04 24.67 23.55
CA GLN A 111 17.80 25.04 24.75
C GLN A 111 17.29 24.34 26.03
N ALA A 112 15.96 24.20 26.17
CA ALA A 112 15.37 23.47 27.29
C ALA A 112 15.74 21.98 27.27
N SER A 113 15.83 21.39 26.07
CA SER A 113 16.24 19.99 25.90
C SER A 113 17.70 19.76 26.33
N ASP A 114 18.61 20.68 25.94
CA ASP A 114 20.03 20.60 26.31
C ASP A 114 20.25 20.72 27.83
N ALA A 115 19.47 21.58 28.50
CA ALA A 115 19.53 21.77 29.94
C ALA A 115 19.03 20.55 30.72
N GLN A 116 18.02 19.84 30.20
CA GLN A 116 17.46 18.64 30.83
C GLN A 116 18.38 17.42 30.70
N ASP A 117 19.09 17.29 29.58
CA ASP A 117 20.09 16.23 29.37
C ASP A 117 21.34 16.42 30.25
N ALA A 118 21.55 17.62 30.81
CA ALA A 118 22.62 17.95 31.77
C ALA A 118 22.27 17.67 33.25
N ALA A 119 20.99 17.44 33.58
CA ALA A 119 20.54 17.11 34.94
C ALA A 119 20.79 15.62 35.27
N PRO A 120 21.01 15.24 36.55
CA PRO A 120 21.23 13.85 36.94
C PRO A 120 20.02 12.99 36.56
N ARG A 121 20.27 12.02 35.68
CA ARG A 121 19.27 11.16 35.01
C ARG A 121 18.41 10.40 36.03
N THR A 122 17.18 10.86 36.25
CA THR A 122 16.12 9.98 36.74
C THR A 122 15.71 9.01 35.62
N PRO A 123 15.43 7.73 35.92
CA PRO A 123 15.25 6.70 34.90
C PRO A 123 13.81 6.72 34.39
N VAL A 124 13.47 7.65 33.50
CA VAL A 124 12.31 7.46 32.61
C VAL A 124 12.66 8.01 31.23
N PRO A 125 12.92 7.15 30.23
CA PRO A 125 13.12 7.61 28.87
C PRO A 125 11.75 7.93 28.27
N SER A 126 11.33 9.20 28.30
CA SER A 126 10.45 9.67 27.24
C SER A 126 11.23 9.49 25.94
N SER A 127 10.76 8.59 25.08
CA SER A 127 11.40 8.33 23.79
C SER A 127 11.59 9.66 23.05
N ARG A 128 12.71 9.82 22.32
CA ARG A 128 12.96 11.05 21.53
C ARG A 128 11.79 11.41 20.61
N THR A 129 11.02 10.42 20.16
CA THR A 129 9.80 10.58 19.37
C THR A 129 8.67 11.27 20.13
N ALA A 130 8.45 10.94 21.41
CA ALA A 130 7.48 11.65 22.25
C ALA A 130 7.85 13.13 22.39
N ARG A 131 9.15 13.44 22.56
CA ARG A 131 9.62 14.84 22.64
C ARG A 131 9.37 15.64 21.36
N VAL A 132 9.48 15.02 20.18
CA VAL A 132 9.18 15.69 18.90
C VAL A 132 7.69 15.94 18.76
N ALA A 133 6.84 14.99 19.16
CA ALA A 133 5.40 15.19 19.17
C ALA A 133 4.98 16.31 20.14
N ASP A 134 5.58 16.34 21.34
CA ASP A 134 5.36 17.40 22.33
C ASP A 134 5.86 18.77 21.83
N LEU A 135 6.99 18.80 21.11
CA LEU A 135 7.46 20.01 20.44
C LEU A 135 6.41 20.50 19.45
N LEU A 136 5.99 19.65 18.53
CA LEU A 136 5.06 20.02 17.48
C LEU A 136 3.69 20.47 18.03
N SER A 137 3.22 19.84 19.13
CA SER A 137 1.97 20.24 19.78
C SER A 137 2.09 21.54 20.60
N SER A 138 3.30 21.86 21.09
CA SER A 138 3.56 23.10 21.84
C SER A 138 3.80 24.32 20.96
N LEU A 139 4.07 24.14 19.66
CA LEU A 139 4.25 25.26 18.73
C LEU A 139 2.94 26.00 18.51
N GLN A 140 2.92 27.28 18.85
CA GLN A 140 1.80 28.17 18.59
C GLN A 140 1.86 28.66 17.15
N ILE A 141 1.38 27.84 16.23
CA ILE A 141 1.31 28.16 14.80
C ILE A 141 0.04 28.98 14.54
N GLN A 142 0.21 30.17 13.96
CA GLN A 142 -0.93 31.01 13.59
C GLN A 142 -1.60 30.45 12.32
N ARG A 143 -2.93 30.56 12.24
CA ARG A 143 -3.71 30.08 11.09
C ARG A 143 -3.64 31.06 9.90
N THR A 144 -2.44 31.31 9.37
CA THR A 144 -2.22 32.16 8.20
C THR A 144 -2.53 31.44 6.89
N PHE A 145 -2.45 32.14 5.75
CA PHE A 145 -2.54 31.49 4.44
C PHE A 145 -1.48 30.39 4.27
N GLY A 146 -0.26 30.65 4.74
CA GLY A 146 0.84 29.68 4.76
C GLY A 146 0.47 28.38 5.49
N TYR A 147 -0.23 28.49 6.62
CA TYR A 147 -0.72 27.33 7.36
C TYR A 147 -1.67 26.45 6.55
N TYR A 148 -2.69 27.04 5.92
CA TYR A 148 -3.62 26.26 5.11
C TYR A 148 -2.94 25.69 3.85
N ALA A 149 -2.01 26.42 3.24
CA ALA A 149 -1.20 25.90 2.14
C ALA A 149 -0.35 24.69 2.58
N PHE A 150 0.23 24.74 3.78
CA PHE A 150 0.95 23.62 4.38
C PHE A 150 0.05 22.39 4.59
N LEU A 151 -1.17 22.58 5.12
CA LEU A 151 -2.12 21.46 5.29
C LEU A 151 -2.50 20.82 3.94
N VAL A 152 -2.77 21.63 2.92
CA VAL A 152 -3.09 21.13 1.56
C VAL A 152 -1.92 20.36 0.96
N LEU A 153 -0.69 20.91 1.03
CA LEU A 153 0.48 20.23 0.48
C LEU A 153 0.81 18.95 1.26
N THR A 154 0.66 18.95 2.58
CA THR A 154 0.84 17.75 3.40
C THR A 154 -0.19 16.69 3.02
N ALA A 155 -1.47 17.04 2.90
CA ALA A 155 -2.50 16.08 2.56
C ALA A 155 -2.34 15.49 1.14
N PHE A 156 -2.11 16.32 0.12
CA PHE A 156 -2.10 15.86 -1.27
C PHE A 156 -0.74 15.39 -1.77
N VAL A 157 0.35 16.04 -1.35
CA VAL A 157 1.71 15.70 -1.82
C VAL A 157 2.32 14.64 -0.91
N VAL A 158 2.26 14.85 0.40
CA VAL A 158 2.95 13.99 1.35
C VAL A 158 2.13 12.72 1.59
N ALA A 159 0.88 12.82 2.04
CA ALA A 159 0.07 11.62 2.32
C ALA A 159 -0.50 11.00 1.03
N GLY A 160 -1.15 11.81 0.18
CA GLY A 160 -1.75 11.33 -1.07
C GLY A 160 -0.74 10.79 -2.08
N LEU A 161 0.15 11.66 -2.58
CA LEU A 161 1.01 11.32 -3.72
C LEU A 161 2.14 10.35 -3.36
N VAL A 162 2.88 10.58 -2.27
CA VAL A 162 4.00 9.69 -1.89
C VAL A 162 3.51 8.28 -1.61
N GLU A 163 2.45 8.13 -0.81
CA GLU A 163 1.98 6.78 -0.47
C GLU A 163 1.42 6.03 -1.68
N GLU A 164 0.61 6.67 -2.53
CA GLU A 164 0.04 6.00 -3.69
C GLU A 164 1.12 5.62 -4.70
N LEU A 165 2.17 6.44 -4.85
CA LEU A 165 3.34 6.08 -5.65
C LEU A 165 4.15 4.95 -5.02
N ALA A 166 4.27 4.91 -3.69
CA ALA A 166 4.97 3.85 -2.99
C ALA A 166 4.22 2.50 -3.11
N LYS A 167 2.89 2.50 -3.00
CA LYS A 167 2.03 1.32 -3.25
C LYS A 167 2.21 0.81 -4.69
N LEU A 168 2.21 1.72 -5.67
CA LEU A 168 2.49 1.39 -7.07
C LEU A 168 3.90 0.80 -7.24
N TRP A 169 4.90 1.38 -6.59
CA TRP A 169 6.29 0.92 -6.63
C TRP A 169 6.46 -0.49 -6.03
N VAL A 170 5.76 -0.80 -4.94
CA VAL A 170 5.71 -2.15 -4.34
C VAL A 170 5.17 -3.16 -5.35
N VAL A 171 4.07 -2.86 -6.03
CA VAL A 171 3.45 -3.75 -7.03
C VAL A 171 4.31 -3.91 -8.29
N GLN A 172 5.05 -2.87 -8.66
CA GLN A 172 6.06 -2.92 -9.72
C GLN A 172 7.29 -3.76 -9.34
N GLY A 173 7.29 -4.45 -8.19
CA GLY A 173 8.29 -5.47 -7.85
C GLY A 173 9.70 -4.93 -7.64
N THR A 174 9.85 -3.61 -7.47
CA THR A 174 11.15 -2.95 -7.45
C THR A 174 11.91 -3.21 -6.14
N TRP A 175 11.23 -3.67 -5.09
CA TRP A 175 11.83 -3.97 -3.78
C TRP A 175 12.43 -5.38 -3.65
N GLY A 176 12.05 -6.33 -4.51
CA GLY A 176 12.44 -7.74 -4.39
C GLY A 176 13.82 -8.12 -4.99
N CYS A 177 14.57 -7.19 -5.59
CA CYS A 177 15.87 -7.48 -6.25
C CYS A 177 17.08 -6.90 -5.49
N CYS A 178 16.99 -6.73 -4.17
CA CYS A 178 18.21 -6.62 -3.34
C CYS A 178 19.06 -7.91 -3.40
N CYS A 179 18.48 -9.06 -3.76
CA CYS A 179 19.21 -10.32 -3.99
C CYS A 179 19.83 -10.44 -5.39
N CYS A 180 19.86 -9.37 -6.18
CA CYS A 180 20.71 -9.31 -7.38
C CYS A 180 22.23 -9.28 -7.03
N CYS A 181 22.56 -9.29 -5.71
CA CYS A 181 23.88 -9.62 -5.17
C CYS A 181 24.11 -11.14 -4.94
N CYS A 182 23.11 -12.00 -5.15
CA CYS A 182 23.24 -13.45 -4.96
C CYS A 182 23.60 -14.14 -6.28
N LYS A 183 24.87 -14.01 -6.65
CA LYS A 183 25.71 -15.01 -7.34
C LYS A 183 25.09 -15.74 -8.54
N GLY A 184 25.09 -15.07 -9.69
CA GLY A 184 25.23 -15.73 -10.99
C GLY A 184 26.39 -15.06 -11.74
N PRO A 185 27.54 -15.73 -11.95
CA PRO A 185 28.67 -15.13 -12.63
C PRO A 185 28.44 -15.25 -14.13
N GLN A 186 27.68 -14.34 -14.74
CA GLN A 186 27.77 -14.02 -16.17
C GLN A 186 26.76 -12.91 -16.54
N ARG A 187 27.14 -11.67 -16.24
CA ARG A 187 27.24 -10.55 -17.20
C ARG A 187 27.31 -9.23 -16.43
N PRO A 188 28.40 -8.45 -16.58
CA PRO A 188 28.46 -7.10 -16.06
C PRO A 188 27.71 -6.18 -17.03
N SER A 189 26.77 -5.39 -16.54
CA SER A 189 26.69 -3.95 -16.88
C SER A 189 25.45 -3.28 -16.30
N ARG A 190 25.74 -2.20 -15.57
CA ARG A 190 24.86 -1.14 -15.09
C ARG A 190 23.98 -1.52 -13.89
N TRP A 191 24.31 -0.86 -12.79
CA TRP A 191 23.49 -0.51 -11.63
C TRP A 191 22.14 0.13 -12.00
N ARG A 192 21.31 -0.57 -12.78
CA ARG A 192 19.90 -0.21 -12.88
C ARG A 192 19.27 -0.72 -11.61
N LEU A 193 18.75 0.21 -10.80
CA LEU A 193 17.58 -0.07 -9.95
C LEU A 193 16.71 -1.06 -10.71
N CYS A 194 16.48 -2.21 -10.09
CA CYS A 194 15.85 -3.39 -10.64
C CYS A 194 14.78 -2.99 -11.67
N HIS A 195 15.03 -3.27 -12.96
CA HIS A 195 14.33 -2.59 -14.07
C HIS A 195 12.80 -2.51 -13.82
N PRO A 196 12.16 -1.32 -13.93
CA PRO A 196 10.71 -1.14 -13.70
C PRO A 196 9.78 -1.97 -14.61
N ARG A 197 10.36 -2.77 -15.51
CA ARG A 197 9.71 -3.75 -16.38
C ARG A 197 9.33 -5.04 -15.65
N ARG A 198 9.70 -5.24 -14.38
CA ARG A 198 9.34 -6.42 -13.59
C ARG A 198 8.09 -6.17 -12.75
N LEU A 199 6.93 -6.04 -13.39
CA LEU A 199 5.68 -6.25 -12.68
C LEU A 199 5.75 -7.62 -12.00
N LEU A 200 5.42 -7.71 -10.70
CA LEU A 200 5.37 -9.00 -9.99
C LEU A 200 4.49 -10.02 -10.73
N PHE A 201 3.56 -9.51 -11.52
CA PHE A 201 2.63 -10.23 -12.39
C PHE A 201 3.05 -9.99 -13.85
N ARG A 202 3.98 -10.79 -14.39
CA ARG A 202 4.52 -10.59 -15.75
C ARG A 202 3.73 -11.31 -16.86
N ARG A 203 2.63 -12.01 -16.55
CA ARG A 203 1.85 -12.74 -17.56
C ARG A 203 0.81 -11.84 -18.22
N LEU A 204 1.23 -11.12 -19.27
CA LEU A 204 0.41 -10.18 -20.04
C LEU A 204 -0.80 -10.81 -20.78
N HIS A 205 -0.85 -12.15 -20.91
CA HIS A 205 -1.79 -12.83 -21.81
C HIS A 205 -2.93 -13.62 -21.14
N HIS A 206 -3.13 -13.49 -19.83
CA HIS A 206 -4.29 -14.10 -19.16
C HIS A 206 -5.31 -13.04 -18.76
N SER A 207 -6.60 -13.29 -19.02
CA SER A 207 -7.71 -12.42 -18.60
C SER A 207 -7.74 -12.20 -17.08
N SER A 208 -7.23 -13.15 -16.30
CA SER A 208 -7.01 -13.08 -14.85
C SER A 208 -6.04 -11.97 -14.44
N HIS A 209 -5.13 -11.57 -15.33
CA HIS A 209 -4.05 -10.62 -15.04
C HIS A 209 -4.57 -9.25 -14.59
N ARG A 210 -5.64 -8.75 -15.21
CA ARG A 210 -6.25 -7.46 -14.82
C ARG A 210 -6.75 -7.48 -13.38
N VAL A 211 -7.44 -8.56 -13.00
CA VAL A 211 -7.98 -8.73 -11.65
C VAL A 211 -6.84 -8.86 -10.64
N VAL A 212 -5.81 -9.64 -10.96
CA VAL A 212 -4.65 -9.83 -10.09
C VAL A 212 -3.89 -8.52 -9.87
N VAL A 213 -3.74 -7.66 -10.89
CA VAL A 213 -3.15 -6.33 -10.75
C VAL A 213 -3.94 -5.45 -9.77
N VAL A 214 -5.27 -5.46 -9.86
CA VAL A 214 -6.12 -4.73 -8.89
C VAL A 214 -5.92 -5.27 -7.48
N LEU A 215 -5.99 -6.59 -7.32
CA LEU A 215 -5.78 -7.25 -6.03
C LEU A 215 -4.39 -6.98 -5.45
N ALA A 216 -3.37 -6.84 -6.29
CA ALA A 216 -2.03 -6.52 -5.85
C ALA A 216 -1.92 -5.10 -5.28
N LEU A 217 -2.55 -4.11 -5.91
CA LEU A 217 -2.59 -2.75 -5.37
C LEU A 217 -3.35 -2.73 -4.04
N VAL A 218 -4.49 -3.42 -3.95
CA VAL A 218 -5.24 -3.55 -2.70
C VAL A 218 -4.42 -4.25 -1.63
N ALA A 219 -3.67 -5.31 -1.97
CA ALA A 219 -2.79 -6.00 -1.03
C ALA A 219 -1.67 -5.08 -0.50
N ALA A 220 -1.00 -4.33 -1.39
CA ALA A 220 0.01 -3.34 -0.99
C ALA A 220 -0.59 -2.28 -0.06
N ALA A 221 -1.78 -1.76 -0.39
CA ALA A 221 -2.47 -0.77 0.40
C ALA A 221 -2.93 -1.28 1.77
N LEU A 222 -3.37 -2.54 1.86
CA LEU A 222 -3.67 -3.21 3.14
C LEU A 222 -2.42 -3.36 4.00
N GLY A 223 -1.27 -3.69 3.40
CA GLY A 223 0.01 -3.73 4.11
C GLY A 223 0.41 -2.37 4.67
N PHE A 224 0.31 -1.32 3.84
CA PHE A 224 0.51 0.07 4.25
C PHE A 224 -0.40 0.47 5.41
N SER A 225 -1.72 0.33 5.21
CA SER A 225 -2.72 0.72 6.19
C SER A 225 -2.57 -0.06 7.49
N LEU A 226 -2.22 -1.36 7.45
CA LEU A 226 -1.96 -2.12 8.66
C LEU A 226 -0.80 -1.52 9.48
N ALA A 227 0.34 -1.26 8.84
CA ALA A 227 1.51 -0.70 9.52
C ALA A 227 1.21 0.68 10.12
N GLU A 228 0.57 1.53 9.32
CA GLU A 228 0.17 2.88 9.70
C GLU A 228 -0.86 2.87 10.85
N ASN A 229 -1.90 2.06 10.75
CA ASN A 229 -2.94 1.93 11.78
C ASN A 229 -2.40 1.39 13.09
N VAL A 230 -1.43 0.47 13.05
CA VAL A 230 -0.70 0.02 14.23
C VAL A 230 0.04 1.20 14.85
N GLY A 231 0.78 1.98 14.06
CA GLY A 231 1.46 3.19 14.52
C GLY A 231 0.52 4.16 15.25
N TYR A 232 -0.59 4.53 14.62
CA TYR A 232 -1.58 5.44 15.22
C TYR A 232 -2.26 4.85 16.45
N THR A 233 -2.74 3.61 16.36
CA THR A 233 -3.45 2.94 17.47
C THR A 233 -2.58 2.88 18.71
N PHE A 234 -1.32 2.47 18.57
CA PHE A 234 -0.43 2.30 19.72
C PHE A 234 0.27 3.59 20.18
N ALA A 235 0.15 4.68 19.42
CA ALA A 235 0.53 6.01 19.87
C ALA A 235 -0.49 6.62 20.87
N ALA A 236 -1.72 6.11 20.91
CA ALA A 236 -2.72 6.61 21.85
C ALA A 236 -2.39 6.20 23.31
N PRO A 237 -2.60 7.11 24.28
CA PRO A 237 -2.09 6.98 25.65
C PRO A 237 -2.82 5.93 26.48
N SER A 238 -4.12 5.71 26.24
CA SER A 238 -4.96 4.82 27.06
C SER A 238 -5.63 3.73 26.22
N TRP A 239 -5.84 2.54 26.79
CA TRP A 239 -6.46 1.43 26.07
C TRP A 239 -7.83 1.78 25.45
N PRO A 240 -8.76 2.48 26.12
CA PRO A 240 -10.02 2.89 25.51
C PRO A 240 -9.84 3.76 24.26
N GLU A 241 -8.88 4.69 24.27
CA GLU A 241 -8.54 5.51 23.11
C GLU A 241 -7.93 4.68 21.98
N ARG A 242 -7.05 3.72 22.31
CA ARG A 242 -6.51 2.76 21.33
C ARG A 242 -7.62 1.96 20.67
N ALA A 243 -8.59 1.47 21.46
CA ALA A 243 -9.72 0.70 20.95
C ALA A 243 -10.60 1.51 20.00
N LEU A 244 -10.92 2.74 20.37
CA LEU A 244 -11.70 3.66 19.53
C LEU A 244 -10.94 3.99 18.24
N LEU A 245 -9.64 4.29 18.33
CA LEU A 245 -8.81 4.62 17.19
C LEU A 245 -8.65 3.43 16.24
N ALA A 246 -8.39 2.22 16.77
CA ALA A 246 -8.33 1.00 15.97
C ALA A 246 -9.62 0.77 15.18
N LEU A 247 -10.78 0.94 15.84
CA LEU A 247 -12.08 0.78 15.19
C LEU A 247 -12.31 1.84 14.12
N ALA A 248 -12.04 3.12 14.41
CA ALA A 248 -12.18 4.21 13.45
C ALA A 248 -11.29 3.99 12.22
N ARG A 249 -10.04 3.55 12.42
CA ARG A 249 -9.08 3.29 11.34
C ARG A 249 -9.49 2.08 10.49
N VAL A 250 -10.04 1.02 11.10
CA VAL A 250 -10.57 -0.15 10.37
C VAL A 250 -11.84 0.16 9.59
N LEU A 251 -12.69 1.05 10.10
CA LEU A 251 -13.97 1.39 9.46
C LEU A 251 -13.86 2.53 8.44
N LEU A 252 -12.88 3.41 8.55
CA LEU A 252 -12.77 4.61 7.72
C LEU A 252 -11.49 4.65 6.87
N SER A 253 -10.31 4.61 7.51
CA SER A 253 -9.02 4.71 6.80
C SER A 253 -8.73 3.47 5.94
N THR A 254 -8.88 2.26 6.51
CA THR A 254 -8.56 1.02 5.77
C THR A 254 -9.43 0.85 4.52
N PRO A 255 -10.76 1.07 4.56
CA PRO A 255 -11.60 1.05 3.38
C PRO A 255 -11.20 2.11 2.35
N LEU A 256 -10.82 3.31 2.78
CA LEU A 256 -10.33 4.34 1.85
C LEU A 256 -9.09 3.85 1.11
N HIS A 257 -8.06 3.34 1.81
CA HIS A 257 -6.86 2.82 1.16
C HIS A 257 -7.19 1.71 0.17
N CYS A 258 -8.10 0.80 0.53
CA CYS A 258 -8.55 -0.26 -0.36
C CYS A 258 -9.24 0.29 -1.62
N LEU A 259 -10.11 1.29 -1.47
CA LEU A 259 -10.84 1.91 -2.58
C LEU A 259 -9.93 2.73 -3.49
N ALA A 260 -9.07 3.57 -2.90
CA ALA A 260 -8.09 4.38 -3.60
C ALA A 260 -7.10 3.51 -4.39
N ALA A 261 -6.52 2.50 -3.74
CA ALA A 261 -5.62 1.55 -4.40
C ALA A 261 -6.35 0.67 -5.43
N GLY A 262 -7.63 0.33 -5.19
CA GLY A 262 -8.48 -0.34 -6.16
C GLY A 262 -8.64 0.47 -7.45
N LEU A 263 -8.87 1.79 -7.34
CA LEU A 263 -8.90 2.70 -8.49
C LEU A 263 -7.57 2.75 -9.23
N SER A 264 -6.46 2.91 -8.51
CA SER A 264 -5.11 2.84 -9.07
C SER A 264 -4.88 1.50 -9.80
N GLY A 265 -5.31 0.40 -9.20
CA GLY A 265 -5.21 -0.93 -9.79
C GLY A 265 -6.01 -1.08 -11.08
N ILE A 266 -7.25 -0.58 -11.12
CA ILE A 266 -8.12 -0.65 -12.30
C ILE A 266 -7.50 0.15 -13.45
N ARG A 267 -7.00 1.35 -13.16
CA ARG A 267 -6.32 2.19 -14.14
C ARG A 267 -5.03 1.57 -14.63
N LEU A 268 -4.20 1.03 -13.72
CA LEU A 268 -2.99 0.32 -14.11
C LEU A 268 -3.31 -0.87 -15.00
N ALA A 269 -4.32 -1.67 -14.67
CA ALA A 269 -4.76 -2.79 -15.48
C ALA A 269 -5.23 -2.36 -16.88
N ARG A 270 -5.97 -1.24 -17.00
CA ARG A 270 -6.38 -0.66 -18.29
C ARG A 270 -5.17 -0.17 -19.09
N LEU A 271 -4.24 0.52 -18.44
CA LEU A 271 -3.03 1.03 -19.09
C LEU A 271 -2.15 -0.11 -19.63
N LEU A 272 -2.01 -1.20 -18.88
CA LEU A 272 -1.22 -2.36 -19.28
C LEU A 272 -1.76 -3.07 -20.53
N VAL A 273 -3.05 -2.90 -20.82
CA VAL A 273 -3.69 -3.44 -22.03
C VAL A 273 -3.52 -2.51 -23.22
N SER A 274 -3.45 -1.20 -22.98
CA SER A 274 -3.43 -0.19 -24.04
C SER A 274 -2.04 0.17 -24.55
N VAL A 275 -0.97 -0.29 -23.90
CA VAL A 275 0.41 0.10 -24.25
C VAL A 275 1.15 -1.04 -24.93
N ASP A 276 1.81 -0.72 -26.04
CA ASP A 276 2.65 -1.68 -26.78
C ASP A 276 3.99 -1.98 -26.06
N SER A 277 4.40 -1.08 -25.15
CA SER A 277 5.63 -1.21 -24.39
C SER A 277 5.43 -0.84 -22.92
N LEU A 278 6.04 -1.64 -22.03
CA LEU A 278 6.10 -1.36 -20.59
C LEU A 278 6.85 -0.07 -20.27
N ASP A 279 7.66 0.46 -21.19
CA ASP A 279 8.34 1.75 -20.97
C ASP A 279 7.33 2.90 -20.86
N ALA A 280 6.20 2.82 -21.57
CA ALA A 280 5.13 3.81 -21.49
C ALA A 280 4.52 3.88 -20.08
N VAL A 281 4.47 2.75 -19.37
CA VAL A 281 3.97 2.64 -17.98
C VAL A 281 4.91 3.32 -16.98
N SER A 282 6.20 3.39 -17.31
CA SER A 282 7.22 3.97 -16.43
C SER A 282 7.26 5.50 -16.44
N THR A 283 6.60 6.15 -17.41
CA THR A 283 6.58 7.61 -17.53
C THR A 283 5.83 8.26 -16.36
N TRP A 284 6.28 9.44 -15.95
CA TRP A 284 5.63 10.22 -14.88
C TRP A 284 4.16 10.51 -15.18
N ARG A 285 3.85 10.83 -16.44
CA ARG A 285 2.48 11.08 -16.91
C ARG A 285 1.58 9.85 -16.70
N SER A 286 2.05 8.66 -17.07
CA SER A 286 1.30 7.42 -16.86
C SER A 286 1.11 7.13 -15.38
N LYS A 287 2.15 7.31 -14.55
CA LYS A 287 2.05 7.13 -13.09
C LYS A 287 1.01 8.06 -12.49
N LEU A 288 1.04 9.35 -12.80
CA LEU A 288 0.05 10.32 -12.34
C LEU A 288 -1.36 10.00 -12.85
N TRP A 289 -1.51 9.54 -14.09
CA TRP A 289 -2.81 9.14 -14.60
C TRP A 289 -3.39 7.93 -13.83
N VAL A 290 -2.53 6.97 -13.47
CA VAL A 290 -2.87 5.80 -12.66
C VAL A 290 -3.28 6.21 -11.25
N VAL A 291 -2.42 6.94 -10.52
CA VAL A 291 -2.64 7.23 -9.09
C VAL A 291 -3.48 8.48 -8.84
N GLY A 292 -3.63 9.38 -9.81
CA GLY A 292 -4.24 10.70 -9.62
C GLY A 292 -5.59 10.71 -8.90
N PRO A 293 -6.59 9.89 -9.28
CA PRO A 293 -7.86 9.84 -8.55
C PRO A 293 -7.71 9.31 -7.13
N ALA A 294 -6.79 8.37 -6.91
CA ALA A 294 -6.49 7.84 -5.58
C ALA A 294 -5.88 8.93 -4.70
N VAL A 295 -4.93 9.72 -5.25
CA VAL A 295 -4.35 10.90 -4.59
C VAL A 295 -5.42 11.92 -4.22
N VAL A 296 -6.39 12.18 -5.11
CA VAL A 296 -7.49 13.11 -4.82
C VAL A 296 -8.37 12.59 -3.69
N ALA A 297 -8.79 11.32 -3.74
CA ALA A 297 -9.62 10.73 -2.70
C ALA A 297 -8.90 10.68 -1.35
N HIS A 298 -7.64 10.21 -1.36
CA HIS A 298 -6.81 10.08 -0.17
C HIS A 298 -6.46 11.44 0.43
N GLY A 299 -5.92 12.36 -0.36
CA GLY A 299 -5.58 13.70 0.11
C GLY A 299 -6.80 14.52 0.55
N THR A 300 -7.99 14.30 -0.02
CA THR A 300 -9.22 14.95 0.49
C THR A 300 -9.58 14.43 1.88
N PHE A 301 -9.46 13.13 2.12
CA PHE A 301 -9.72 12.53 3.44
C PHE A 301 -8.72 13.07 4.48
N ASP A 302 -7.44 13.13 4.16
CA ASP A 302 -6.42 13.63 5.08
C ASP A 302 -6.55 15.13 5.32
N LEU A 303 -6.85 15.90 4.27
CA LEU A 303 -7.10 17.34 4.42
C LEU A 303 -8.29 17.59 5.34
N GLN A 304 -9.36 16.79 5.23
CA GLN A 304 -10.50 16.91 6.15
C GLN A 304 -10.07 16.62 7.59
N ALA A 305 -9.33 15.54 7.83
CA ALA A 305 -8.84 15.22 9.17
C ALA A 305 -7.94 16.34 9.75
N LEU A 306 -7.03 16.88 8.94
CA LEU A 306 -6.13 17.98 9.30
C LEU A 306 -6.88 19.29 9.54
N LEU A 307 -7.87 19.62 8.72
CA LEU A 307 -8.68 20.81 8.92
C LEU A 307 -9.51 20.70 10.19
N MET A 308 -10.14 19.55 10.44
CA MET A 308 -10.92 19.33 11.66
C MET A 308 -10.06 19.43 12.91
N SER A 309 -8.88 18.79 12.91
CA SER A 309 -7.94 18.91 14.04
C SER A 309 -7.41 20.34 14.20
N SER A 310 -7.27 21.09 13.10
CA SER A 310 -6.84 22.49 13.18
C SER A 310 -7.92 23.42 13.72
N TRP A 311 -9.20 23.15 13.45
CA TRP A 311 -10.31 24.07 13.70
C TRP A 311 -11.04 23.83 15.01
N LEU A 312 -11.20 22.56 15.41
CA LEU A 312 -11.97 22.21 16.59
C LEU A 312 -11.09 22.25 17.84
N ALA A 313 -11.37 23.19 18.74
CA ALA A 313 -10.79 23.17 20.08
C ALA A 313 -11.55 22.18 20.99
N ASP A 314 -10.89 21.72 22.05
CA ASP A 314 -11.51 20.81 23.03
C ASP A 314 -12.79 21.41 23.64
N ASP A 315 -12.80 22.72 23.90
CA ASP A 315 -13.96 23.44 24.40
C ASP A 315 -15.13 23.45 23.41
N ASP A 316 -14.85 23.56 22.10
CA ASP A 316 -15.87 23.50 21.05
C ASP A 316 -16.49 22.10 20.97
N VAL A 317 -15.66 21.06 21.08
CA VAL A 317 -16.10 19.67 21.10
C VAL A 317 -16.94 19.41 22.36
N ALA A 318 -16.49 19.86 23.53
CA ALA A 318 -17.20 19.70 24.79
C ALA A 318 -18.55 20.44 24.80
N ALA A 319 -18.64 21.61 24.17
CA ALA A 319 -19.88 22.38 24.07
C ALA A 319 -20.95 21.68 23.22
N ARG A 320 -20.55 20.96 22.17
CA ARG A 320 -21.48 20.25 21.26
C ARG A 320 -20.91 18.89 20.82
N PRO A 321 -20.86 17.89 21.72
CA PRO A 321 -20.12 16.65 21.48
C PRO A 321 -20.65 15.85 20.29
N LEU A 322 -21.96 15.81 20.09
CA LEU A 322 -22.55 15.13 18.94
C LEU A 322 -22.19 15.83 17.61
N TRP A 323 -22.29 17.16 17.57
CA TRP A 323 -22.10 17.90 16.32
C TRP A 323 -20.62 18.08 15.99
N ASN A 324 -19.86 18.65 16.92
CA ASN A 324 -18.45 18.98 16.72
C ASN A 324 -17.55 17.75 16.91
N GLY A 325 -17.88 16.86 17.84
CA GLY A 325 -17.07 15.66 18.12
C GLY A 325 -17.32 14.47 17.21
N LEU A 326 -18.50 14.37 16.59
CA LEU A 326 -18.88 13.20 15.78
C LEU A 326 -19.33 13.56 14.37
N LEU A 327 -20.41 14.33 14.21
CA LEU A 327 -21.04 14.52 12.90
C LEU A 327 -20.16 15.32 11.95
N LEU A 328 -19.58 16.42 12.40
CA LEU A 328 -18.78 17.32 11.58
C LEU A 328 -17.51 16.64 11.03
N PRO A 329 -16.74 15.86 11.82
CA PRO A 329 -15.61 15.10 11.28
C PRO A 329 -16.04 13.89 10.43
N LEU A 330 -17.11 13.18 10.81
CA LEU A 330 -17.49 11.92 10.19
C LEU A 330 -18.24 12.07 8.86
N ALA A 331 -19.17 13.03 8.76
CA ALA A 331 -19.99 13.21 7.57
C ALA A 331 -19.19 13.43 6.27
N PRO A 332 -18.21 14.37 6.21
CA PRO A 332 -17.43 14.58 4.99
C PRO A 332 -16.52 13.38 4.69
N THR A 333 -15.99 12.73 5.73
CA THR A 333 -15.19 11.50 5.62
C THR A 333 -15.99 10.36 4.97
N VAL A 334 -17.22 10.13 5.45
CA VAL A 334 -18.13 9.12 4.90
C VAL A 334 -18.54 9.48 3.47
N LEU A 335 -18.76 10.76 3.17
CA LEU A 335 -19.05 11.20 1.81
C LEU A 335 -17.91 10.86 0.84
N VAL A 336 -16.65 11.12 1.21
CA VAL A 336 -15.47 10.77 0.40
C VAL A 336 -15.41 9.25 0.17
N LEU A 337 -15.64 8.45 1.21
CA LEU A 337 -15.68 6.99 1.11
C LEU A 337 -16.77 6.51 0.15
N LEU A 338 -17.99 7.02 0.28
CA LEU A 338 -19.12 6.65 -0.57
C LEU A 338 -18.91 7.07 -2.03
N ALA A 339 -18.42 8.29 -2.26
CA ALA A 339 -18.12 8.79 -3.59
C ALA A 339 -17.02 7.97 -4.26
N THR A 340 -15.91 7.72 -3.55
CA THR A 340 -14.80 6.89 -4.04
C THR A 340 -15.27 5.46 -4.32
N GLY A 341 -16.09 4.89 -3.42
CA GLY A 341 -16.68 3.57 -3.58
C GLY A 341 -17.62 3.46 -4.79
N ALA A 342 -18.43 4.48 -5.05
CA ALA A 342 -19.31 4.54 -6.22
C ALA A 342 -18.50 4.57 -7.53
N VAL A 343 -17.45 5.40 -7.59
CA VAL A 343 -16.54 5.47 -8.74
C VAL A 343 -15.80 4.15 -8.93
N ALA A 344 -15.19 3.60 -7.87
CA ALA A 344 -14.47 2.33 -7.92
C ALA A 344 -15.35 1.17 -8.38
N ARG A 345 -16.59 1.10 -7.88
CA ARG A 345 -17.57 0.09 -8.29
C ARG A 345 -17.94 0.21 -9.77
N ARG A 346 -18.15 1.42 -10.27
CA ARG A 346 -18.43 1.67 -11.69
C ARG A 346 -17.25 1.24 -12.56
N GLU A 347 -16.05 1.73 -12.25
CA GLU A 347 -14.81 1.45 -12.97
C GLU A 347 -14.49 -0.06 -12.99
N TRP A 348 -14.71 -0.74 -11.86
CA TRP A 348 -14.58 -2.20 -11.74
C TRP A 348 -15.54 -2.94 -12.66
N ARG A 349 -16.83 -2.58 -12.65
CA ARG A 349 -17.84 -3.19 -13.53
C ARG A 349 -17.48 -3.04 -14.99
N GLU A 350 -17.12 -1.83 -15.42
CA GLU A 350 -16.69 -1.57 -16.79
C GLU A 350 -15.46 -2.40 -17.18
N MET A 351 -14.45 -2.48 -16.31
CA MET A 351 -13.24 -3.28 -16.56
C MET A 351 -13.55 -4.78 -16.68
N THR A 352 -14.39 -5.30 -15.78
CA THR A 352 -14.76 -6.72 -15.74
C THR A 352 -15.73 -7.13 -16.85
N ALA A 353 -16.60 -6.22 -17.31
CA ALA A 353 -17.47 -6.47 -18.46
C ALA A 353 -16.67 -6.61 -19.77
N ALA A 354 -15.51 -5.97 -19.85
CA ALA A 354 -14.58 -6.12 -20.97
C ALA A 354 -13.66 -7.34 -20.86
N LEU A 355 -13.82 -8.18 -19.82
CA LEU A 355 -13.13 -9.47 -19.75
C LEU A 355 -13.90 -10.49 -20.57
N PRO A 356 -13.24 -11.24 -21.47
CA PRO A 356 -13.91 -12.26 -22.25
C PRO A 356 -14.51 -13.33 -21.35
N THR A 357 -15.78 -13.61 -21.60
CA THR A 357 -16.57 -14.60 -20.86
C THR A 357 -16.17 -16.00 -21.30
N GLY A 358 -15.33 -16.68 -20.52
CA GLY A 358 -15.12 -18.13 -20.66
C GLY A 358 -13.69 -18.61 -20.38
N ARG A 359 -13.59 -19.79 -19.74
CA ARG A 359 -12.34 -20.55 -19.53
C ARG A 359 -11.66 -21.00 -20.84
N ALA A 360 -12.41 -21.07 -21.95
CA ALA A 360 -12.02 -21.86 -23.12
C ALA A 360 -11.13 -21.16 -24.16
N GLN A 361 -11.08 -19.82 -24.20
CA GLN A 361 -10.34 -19.12 -25.28
C GLN A 361 -8.83 -18.99 -25.04
N TYR A 362 -8.35 -19.24 -23.81
CA TYR A 362 -6.97 -18.89 -23.43
C TYR A 362 -5.97 -20.04 -23.46
N VAL A 363 -6.44 -21.29 -23.43
CA VAL A 363 -5.56 -22.47 -23.59
C VAL A 363 -5.03 -22.57 -25.04
N TYR A 364 -5.66 -21.88 -26.00
CA TYR A 364 -5.30 -21.96 -27.41
C TYR A 364 -4.15 -21.03 -27.83
N LEU A 365 -3.91 -19.93 -27.10
CA LEU A 365 -2.87 -18.95 -27.44
C LEU A 365 -1.49 -19.31 -26.86
N ASP A 366 -1.44 -19.94 -25.68
CA ASP A 366 -0.17 -20.39 -25.06
C ASP A 366 0.51 -21.48 -25.91
N LYS A 367 -0.28 -22.36 -26.55
CA LYS A 367 0.23 -23.43 -27.42
C LYS A 367 0.84 -22.96 -28.75
N ARG A 368 0.54 -21.74 -29.21
CA ARG A 368 1.08 -21.23 -30.50
C ARG A 368 2.40 -20.47 -30.34
N HIS A 369 2.75 -20.02 -29.14
CA HIS A 369 4.01 -19.32 -28.92
C HIS A 369 5.16 -20.22 -28.44
N ASP A 370 4.84 -21.34 -27.76
CA ASP A 370 5.84 -22.37 -27.43
C ASP A 370 6.18 -23.27 -28.62
N SER A 371 5.49 -23.14 -29.76
CA SER A 371 5.72 -23.99 -30.94
C SER A 371 6.66 -23.37 -32.00
N HIS A 372 7.36 -22.27 -31.71
CA HIS A 372 8.11 -21.54 -32.75
C HIS A 372 9.56 -21.14 -32.42
N SER A 373 10.22 -21.74 -31.43
CA SER A 373 11.60 -21.37 -31.11
C SER A 373 12.33 -22.49 -30.37
N ASP A 374 12.65 -23.59 -31.07
CA ASP A 374 13.81 -24.46 -30.77
C ASP A 374 14.01 -25.47 -31.93
N SER A 375 13.93 -24.99 -33.17
CA SER A 375 14.25 -25.78 -34.36
C SER A 375 15.31 -25.05 -35.19
N ASP A 376 16.47 -24.79 -34.59
CA ASP A 376 17.69 -24.38 -35.28
C ASP A 376 18.90 -25.05 -34.60
N GLU A 377 18.86 -26.38 -34.48
CA GLU A 377 20.07 -27.22 -34.41
C GLU A 377 19.86 -28.43 -35.34
N GLU A 378 19.79 -28.16 -36.64
CA GLU A 378 20.28 -29.12 -37.64
C GLU A 378 21.82 -29.01 -37.65
N GLU A 379 22.51 -30.12 -37.43
CA GLU A 379 23.30 -30.80 -38.47
C GLU A 379 24.43 -31.63 -37.85
N GLU A 380 24.14 -32.88 -37.44
CA GLU A 380 25.07 -33.98 -37.69
C GLU A 380 24.31 -35.31 -37.85
N ARG A 381 24.67 -36.01 -38.91
CA ARG A 381 23.94 -37.09 -39.58
C ARG A 381 24.06 -38.41 -38.83
N GLU A 382 22.95 -39.16 -38.73
CA GLU A 382 22.94 -40.62 -38.88
C GLU A 382 21.58 -41.10 -39.43
N PRO A 383 21.53 -42.03 -40.40
CA PRO A 383 20.29 -42.56 -40.93
C PRO A 383 19.84 -43.76 -40.08
N GLN A 384 18.67 -43.67 -39.45
CA GLN A 384 18.01 -44.88 -38.94
C GLN A 384 16.57 -45.02 -39.43
N GLU A 385 16.33 -46.27 -39.82
CA GLU A 385 15.24 -46.82 -40.58
C GLU A 385 13.84 -46.58 -39.99
N SER A 386 12.92 -46.50 -40.94
CA SER A 386 11.48 -46.66 -40.82
C SER A 386 10.99 -47.65 -39.76
N SER A 387 10.02 -47.22 -38.95
CA SER A 387 8.88 -48.08 -38.63
C SER A 387 7.63 -47.26 -38.33
N ALA A 388 6.58 -47.57 -39.06
CA ALA A 388 5.28 -46.95 -39.03
C ALA A 388 4.43 -47.44 -37.84
N ARG A 389 3.62 -46.56 -37.23
CA ARG A 389 2.15 -46.72 -37.09
C ARG A 389 1.51 -45.65 -36.20
N ALA A 390 0.41 -45.10 -36.71
CA ALA A 390 -0.92 -44.88 -36.10
C ALA A 390 -0.98 -44.29 -34.67
N THR A 391 -1.85 -43.34 -34.33
CA THR A 391 -3.29 -43.29 -34.66
C THR A 391 -3.85 -41.93 -34.28
N ARG A 392 -4.81 -41.45 -35.09
CA ARG A 392 -5.71 -40.34 -34.80
C ARG A 392 -6.56 -40.65 -33.55
N GLY A 393 -6.80 -39.64 -32.72
CA GLY A 393 -7.83 -39.65 -31.68
C GLY A 393 -8.47 -38.28 -31.58
N ALA A 394 -9.69 -38.16 -32.12
CA ALA A 394 -10.56 -37.00 -31.95
C ALA A 394 -11.11 -36.98 -30.51
N LEU A 395 -11.26 -35.78 -29.93
CA LEU A 395 -12.16 -35.58 -28.80
C LEU A 395 -13.22 -34.55 -29.20
N LEU A 396 -14.45 -35.03 -29.26
CA LEU A 396 -15.69 -34.31 -29.48
C LEU A 396 -16.07 -33.50 -28.23
N VAL A 397 -16.54 -32.28 -28.53
CA VAL A 397 -17.56 -31.40 -27.90
C VAL A 397 -17.90 -31.63 -26.42
#